data_AF-S7QJN7-F1
#
_entry.id   AF-S7QJN7-F1
#
_cell.length_a   1.000
_cell.length_b   1.000
_cell.length_c   1.000
_cell.angle_alpha   90.00
_cell.angle_beta   90.00
_cell.angle_gamma   90.00
#
_symmetry.space_group_name_H-M   'P 1'
#
loop_
_entity.id
_entity.type
_entity.pdbx_description
1 polymer ?
#
loop_
_entity_poly.entity_id
_entity_poly.type
_entity_poly.pdbx_seq_one_letter_code
_entity_poly.pdbx_strand_id
1 'polypeptide(L)'
;MFSSAVRRMASSSRGRKLRTRARSQPVDRLPEEKMRALISIYHQAGSFITKDTLDKAIDDAFTPSQLSYRALASMNERNYDELLLEVQQRRQSPKTSDWTFADRQSVASPSIWGESKADRERAVAEALYGTDDLVKPGLEALEDHKWRIQRSLEEERQHKELSQPDRPQQTP
;
A
#
# COMPACT_ATOMS: atom_id res chain seq x y z
N MET A 1 50.07 41.14 -11.53
CA MET A 1 49.73 40.62 -12.87
C MET A 1 48.56 39.67 -12.72
N PHE A 2 47.42 40.02 -13.33
CA PHE A 2 46.14 39.32 -13.20
C PHE A 2 46.05 38.13 -14.16
N SER A 3 45.42 37.03 -13.73
CA SER A 3 44.57 36.23 -14.64
C SER A 3 43.65 35.29 -13.87
N SER A 4 42.42 35.76 -13.69
CA SER A 4 41.25 34.98 -13.30
C SER A 4 40.74 34.21 -14.52
N ALA A 5 40.79 32.88 -14.48
CA ALA A 5 40.17 32.05 -15.51
C ALA A 5 38.67 31.84 -15.18
N VAL A 6 37.83 32.72 -15.74
CA VAL A 6 36.36 32.57 -15.76
C VAL A 6 36.01 31.43 -16.70
N ARG A 7 35.60 30.29 -16.13
CA ARG A 7 35.17 29.11 -16.91
C ARG A 7 33.71 29.33 -17.32
N ARG A 8 33.49 29.51 -18.63
CA ARG A 8 32.18 29.72 -19.26
C ARG A 8 31.29 28.49 -19.05
N MET A 9 30.08 28.70 -18.50
CA MET A 9 29.03 27.68 -18.54
C MET A 9 28.46 27.61 -19.96
N ALA A 10 28.49 26.42 -20.55
CA ALA A 10 27.76 26.12 -21.77
C ALA A 10 26.27 25.97 -21.42
N SER A 11 25.45 26.91 -21.90
CA SER A 11 23.99 26.82 -21.83
C SER A 11 23.50 25.69 -22.73
N SER A 12 23.22 24.52 -22.14
CA SER A 12 22.52 23.43 -22.83
C SER A 12 21.05 23.83 -22.98
N SER A 13 20.72 24.49 -24.08
CA SER A 13 19.34 24.68 -24.52
C SER A 13 18.79 23.34 -25.02
N ARG A 14 18.35 22.48 -24.09
CA ARG A 14 17.52 21.32 -24.44
C ARG A 14 16.19 21.85 -24.97
N GLY A 15 16.03 21.83 -26.28
CA GLY A 15 14.78 22.14 -26.96
C GLY A 15 13.66 21.29 -26.37
N ARG A 16 12.72 21.94 -25.65
CA ARG A 16 11.44 21.34 -25.26
C ARG A 16 10.67 21.06 -26.56
N LYS A 17 10.68 19.81 -27.00
CA LYS A 17 9.71 19.33 -28.00
C LYS A 17 8.33 19.46 -27.37
N LEU A 18 7.60 20.51 -27.75
CA LEU A 18 6.18 20.65 -27.46
C LEU A 18 5.48 19.46 -28.11
N ARG A 19 5.13 18.45 -27.30
CA ARG A 19 4.26 17.36 -27.73
C ARG A 19 2.90 17.99 -27.98
N THR A 20 2.57 18.24 -29.24
CA THR A 20 1.20 18.46 -29.67
C THR A 20 0.42 17.22 -29.26
N ARG A 21 -0.38 17.38 -28.19
CA ARG A 21 -1.24 16.34 -27.66
C ARG A 21 -2.30 16.09 -28.73
N ALA A 22 -2.10 15.04 -29.52
CA ALA A 22 -3.15 14.50 -30.38
C ALA A 22 -4.37 14.30 -29.47
N ARG A 23 -5.46 14.98 -29.80
CA ARG A 23 -6.73 14.90 -29.11
C ARG A 23 -7.27 13.49 -29.31
N SER A 24 -6.83 12.57 -28.46
CA SER A 24 -7.39 11.23 -28.37
C SER A 24 -8.86 11.39 -28.05
N GLN A 25 -9.70 10.83 -28.93
CA GLN A 25 -11.13 10.60 -28.68
C GLN A 25 -11.33 10.13 -27.23
N PRO A 26 -12.39 10.56 -26.53
CA PRO A 26 -12.69 10.04 -25.21
C PRO A 26 -13.01 8.55 -25.35
N VAL A 27 -12.02 7.70 -25.13
CA VAL A 27 -12.28 6.31 -24.80
C VAL A 27 -12.85 6.38 -23.39
N ASP A 28 -14.17 6.25 -23.26
CA ASP A 28 -14.93 6.32 -22.00
C ASP A 28 -14.54 5.25 -20.95
N ARG A 29 -13.47 4.50 -21.23
CA ARG A 29 -12.88 3.52 -20.33
C ARG A 29 -11.55 4.06 -19.86
N LEU A 30 -11.47 4.37 -18.56
CA LEU A 30 -10.19 4.68 -17.95
C LEU A 30 -9.23 3.49 -18.16
N PRO A 31 -7.95 3.77 -18.46
CA PRO A 31 -6.92 2.74 -18.42
C PRO A 31 -6.96 1.97 -17.11
N GLU A 32 -6.74 0.66 -17.19
CA GLU A 32 -6.81 -0.25 -16.05
C GLU A 32 -5.91 0.18 -14.88
N GLU A 33 -4.70 0.64 -15.19
CA GLU A 33 -3.76 1.21 -14.21
C GLU A 33 -4.38 2.37 -13.40
N LYS A 34 -5.17 3.23 -14.05
CA LYS A 34 -5.86 4.34 -13.39
C LYS A 34 -7.05 3.85 -12.57
N MET A 35 -7.75 2.80 -13.01
CA MET A 35 -8.83 2.19 -12.24
C MET A 35 -8.29 1.54 -10.96
N ARG A 36 -7.17 0.81 -11.05
CA ARG A 36 -6.46 0.25 -9.89
C ARG A 36 -6.04 1.36 -8.92
N ALA A 37 -5.45 2.45 -9.44
CA ALA A 37 -5.09 3.61 -8.62
C ALA A 37 -6.30 4.26 -7.92
N LEU A 38 -7.43 4.39 -8.61
CA LEU A 38 -8.67 4.92 -8.02
C LEU A 38 -9.22 4.03 -6.91
N ILE A 39 -9.18 2.71 -7.10
CA ILE A 39 -9.60 1.74 -6.07
C ILE A 39 -8.68 1.85 -4.84
N SER A 40 -7.37 1.96 -5.05
CA SER A 40 -6.41 2.18 -3.97
C SER A 40 -6.72 3.48 -3.21
N ILE A 41 -6.97 4.58 -3.93
CA ILE A 41 -7.38 5.85 -3.32
C ILE A 41 -8.70 5.70 -2.54
N TYR A 42 -9.68 4.98 -3.11
CA TYR A 42 -10.95 4.72 -2.44
C TYR A 42 -10.75 3.93 -1.13
N HIS A 43 -9.85 2.94 -1.12
CA HIS A 43 -9.51 2.20 0.08
C HIS A 43 -8.80 3.06 1.14
N GLN A 44 -8.01 4.04 0.72
CA GLN A 44 -7.32 5.01 1.58
C GLN A 44 -8.22 6.18 2.02
N ALA A 45 -9.31 6.46 1.30
CA ALA A 45 -10.17 7.60 1.58
C ALA A 45 -10.78 7.58 2.99
N GLY A 46 -10.96 6.39 3.58
CA GLY A 46 -11.43 6.24 4.96
C GLY A 46 -10.48 6.80 6.03
N SER A 47 -9.19 6.98 5.70
CA SER A 47 -8.19 7.59 6.59
C SER A 47 -7.83 9.02 6.17
N PHE A 48 -8.57 9.62 5.25
CA PHE A 48 -8.29 11.01 4.85
C PHE A 48 -8.72 11.97 5.95
N ILE A 49 -7.88 12.99 6.14
CA ILE A 49 -8.13 14.04 7.12
C ILE A 49 -9.23 14.95 6.59
N THR A 50 -10.38 14.94 7.27
CA THR A 50 -11.49 15.87 7.05
C THR A 50 -11.51 16.90 8.16
N LYS A 51 -12.31 17.98 8.01
CA LYS A 51 -12.43 18.99 9.07
C LYS A 51 -12.87 18.39 10.40
N ASP A 52 -13.70 17.36 10.35
CA ASP A 52 -14.26 16.71 11.55
C ASP A 52 -13.27 15.73 12.19
N THR A 53 -12.29 15.21 11.44
CA THR A 53 -11.27 14.27 11.94
C THR A 53 -9.91 14.91 12.17
N LEU A 54 -9.74 16.20 11.83
CA LEU A 54 -8.47 16.92 11.91
C LEU A 54 -7.93 16.99 13.33
N ASP A 55 -8.74 17.44 14.29
CA ASP A 55 -8.29 17.62 15.68
C ASP A 55 -7.81 16.29 16.28
N LYS A 56 -8.57 15.22 16.05
CA LYS A 56 -8.18 13.86 16.45
C LYS A 56 -6.90 13.40 15.77
N ALA A 57 -6.74 13.68 14.47
CA ALA A 57 -5.53 13.31 13.73
C ALA A 57 -4.28 14.06 14.23
N ILE A 58 -4.45 15.32 14.68
CA ILE A 58 -3.38 16.09 15.34
C ILE A 58 -3.02 15.42 16.66
N ASP A 59 -4.00 15.14 17.51
CA ASP A 59 -3.76 14.50 18.81
C ASP A 59 -3.05 13.15 18.66
N ASP A 60 -3.50 12.31 17.72
CA ASP A 60 -2.88 11.00 17.44
C ASP A 60 -1.45 11.13 16.88
N ALA A 61 -1.15 12.18 16.11
CA ALA A 61 0.18 12.39 15.54
C ALA A 61 1.20 12.92 16.57
N PHE A 62 0.76 13.74 17.52
CA PHE A 62 1.63 14.38 18.51
C PHE A 62 1.64 13.66 19.87
N THR A 63 0.69 12.79 20.14
CA THR A 63 0.71 11.95 21.34
C THR A 63 1.51 10.68 21.04
N PRO A 64 2.58 10.37 21.80
CA PRO A 64 3.29 9.11 21.62
C PRO A 64 2.31 7.95 21.86
N SER A 65 2.13 7.10 20.84
CA SER A 65 1.28 5.92 20.96
C SER A 65 1.70 5.11 22.19
N GLN A 66 0.75 4.48 22.89
CA GLN A 66 1.07 3.67 24.08
C GLN A 66 2.13 2.58 23.80
N LEU A 67 2.29 2.19 22.53
CA LEU A 67 3.32 1.29 22.04
C LEU A 67 4.73 1.92 22.06
N SER A 68 4.88 3.19 21.68
CA SER A 68 6.17 3.88 21.79
C SER A 68 6.53 4.18 23.24
N TYR A 69 5.54 4.47 24.08
CA TYR A 69 5.76 4.59 25.52
C TYR A 69 6.19 3.27 26.16
N ARG A 70 5.58 2.14 25.77
CA ARG A 70 6.05 0.81 26.22
C ARG A 70 7.43 0.46 25.68
N ALA A 71 7.79 0.85 24.47
CA ALA A 71 9.14 0.63 23.94
C ALA A 71 10.20 1.49 24.67
N LEU A 72 9.85 2.74 25.00
CA LEU A 72 10.68 3.64 25.81
C LEU A 72 10.76 3.20 27.28
N ALA A 73 9.66 2.75 27.86
CA ALA A 73 9.61 2.20 29.22
C ALA A 73 10.24 0.79 29.32
N SER A 74 10.26 0.04 28.21
CA SER A 74 10.98 -1.22 28.06
C SER A 74 12.46 -1.02 27.75
N MET A 75 12.96 0.22 27.71
CA MET A 75 14.34 0.48 28.10
C MET A 75 14.44 0.32 29.62
N ASN A 76 14.10 -0.87 30.11
CA ASN A 76 14.46 -1.32 31.43
C ASN A 76 15.98 -1.16 31.50
N GLU A 77 16.42 -0.33 32.43
CA GLU A 77 17.81 -0.30 32.85
C GLU A 77 18.19 -1.74 33.22
N ARG A 78 19.05 -2.37 32.40
CA ARG A 78 19.46 -3.77 32.60
C ARG A 78 20.09 -3.88 33.99
N ASN A 79 19.70 -4.90 34.76
CA ASN A 79 20.27 -5.09 36.09
C ASN A 79 21.77 -5.43 35.99
N TYR A 80 22.55 -5.12 37.02
CA TYR A 80 24.00 -5.33 37.03
C TYR A 80 24.38 -6.78 36.75
N ASP A 81 23.63 -7.74 37.29
CA ASP A 81 23.86 -9.17 37.08
C ASP A 81 23.58 -9.61 35.63
N GLU A 82 22.60 -8.99 34.98
CA GLU A 82 22.28 -9.23 33.56
C GLU A 82 23.40 -8.73 32.65
N LEU A 83 23.96 -7.55 32.97
CA LEU A 83 25.12 -6.99 32.27
C LEU A 83 26.37 -7.86 32.42
N LEU A 84 26.60 -8.43 33.61
CA LEU A 84 27.72 -9.36 33.84
C LEU A 84 27.57 -10.64 33.00
N LEU A 85 26.37 -11.21 32.95
CA LEU A 85 26.05 -12.37 32.12
C LEU A 85 26.27 -12.07 30.63
N GLU A 86 25.82 -10.90 30.16
CA GLU A 86 26.01 -10.48 28.78
C GLU A 86 27.50 -10.32 28.43
N VAL A 87 28.30 -9.71 29.31
CA VAL A 87 29.75 -9.59 29.13
C VAL A 87 30.41 -10.95 29.08
N GLN A 88 29.98 -11.90 29.92
CA GLN A 88 30.52 -13.26 29.91
C GLN A 88 30.17 -13.99 28.61
N GLN A 89 28.94 -13.87 28.11
CA GLN A 89 28.53 -14.46 26.83
C GLN A 89 29.33 -13.87 25.66
N ARG A 90 29.52 -12.54 25.63
CA ARG A 90 30.38 -11.87 24.63
C ARG A 90 31.81 -12.41 24.64
N ARG A 91 32.37 -12.67 25.82
CA ARG A 91 33.74 -13.23 25.96
C ARG A 91 33.86 -14.68 25.48
N GLN A 92 32.81 -15.48 25.62
CA GLN A 92 32.79 -16.89 25.22
C GLN A 92 32.47 -17.08 23.74
N SER A 93 31.94 -16.05 23.10
CA SER A 93 31.51 -16.11 21.72
C SER A 93 32.67 -16.01 20.69
N PRO A 94 32.51 -16.57 19.48
CA PRO A 94 33.51 -16.45 18.43
C PRO A 94 33.64 -14.99 17.93
N LYS A 95 34.87 -14.49 17.84
CA LYS A 95 35.22 -13.12 17.40
C LYS A 95 34.83 -12.77 15.95
N THR A 96 34.24 -13.70 15.22
CA THR A 96 33.82 -13.54 13.81
C THR A 96 32.40 -13.00 13.65
N SER A 97 31.67 -12.78 14.74
CA SER A 97 30.32 -12.20 14.71
C SER A 97 30.35 -10.73 15.11
N ASP A 98 29.82 -9.86 14.24
CA ASP A 98 29.68 -8.43 14.54
C ASP A 98 28.55 -8.22 15.57
N TRP A 99 28.94 -8.02 16.84
CA TRP A 99 28.02 -7.81 17.97
C TRP A 99 27.18 -6.52 17.88
N THR A 100 27.59 -5.58 17.04
CA THR A 100 26.86 -4.32 16.81
C THR A 100 25.50 -4.53 16.15
N PHE A 101 25.27 -5.70 15.55
CA PHE A 101 23.99 -6.07 14.97
C PHE A 101 22.99 -6.62 16.00
N ALA A 102 23.47 -7.30 17.05
CA ALA A 102 22.61 -7.95 18.04
C ALA A 102 22.00 -6.95 19.04
N ASP A 103 22.75 -5.93 19.47
CA ASP A 103 22.26 -4.97 20.47
C ASP A 103 21.21 -3.99 19.88
N ARG A 104 21.32 -3.67 18.58
CA ARG A 104 20.35 -2.83 17.85
C ARG A 104 19.05 -3.54 17.46
N GLN A 105 18.99 -4.86 17.58
CA GLN A 105 17.77 -5.62 17.28
C GLN A 105 16.82 -5.75 18.47
N SER A 106 17.25 -5.44 19.70
CA SER A 106 16.37 -5.47 20.87
C SER A 106 15.45 -4.25 20.96
N VAL A 107 15.71 -3.19 20.17
CA VAL A 107 14.87 -1.99 20.11
C VAL A 107 14.71 -1.58 18.63
N ALA A 108 13.66 -2.11 18.00
CA ALA A 108 13.13 -1.62 16.72
C ALA A 108 14.06 -1.70 15.48
N SER A 109 14.51 -2.90 15.10
CA SER A 109 14.92 -3.12 13.71
C SER A 109 14.47 -4.50 13.22
N PRO A 110 13.43 -4.58 12.35
CA PRO A 110 13.10 -5.83 11.70
C PRO A 110 14.28 -6.16 10.79
N SER A 111 14.81 -7.36 11.00
CA SER A 111 15.88 -7.98 10.24
C SER A 111 15.86 -7.59 8.75
N ILE A 112 16.90 -6.91 8.31
CA ILE A 112 17.12 -6.40 6.94
C ILE A 112 17.37 -7.56 5.93
N TRP A 113 17.28 -8.83 6.34
CA TRP A 113 17.50 -10.01 5.49
C TRP A 113 16.40 -11.06 5.63
N GLY A 114 15.16 -10.58 5.64
CA GLY A 114 13.99 -11.38 5.30
C GLY A 114 12.91 -10.41 4.92
N GLU A 115 12.51 -10.41 3.65
CA GLU A 115 11.15 -10.04 3.26
C GLU A 115 10.24 -10.54 4.38
N SER A 116 9.60 -9.62 5.12
CA SER A 116 8.94 -10.01 6.35
C SER A 116 7.95 -11.11 5.98
N LYS A 117 7.87 -12.20 6.75
CA LYS A 117 6.94 -13.30 6.43
C LYS A 117 5.53 -12.75 6.12
N ALA A 118 5.18 -11.64 6.79
CA ALA A 118 3.98 -10.86 6.54
C ALA A 118 3.84 -10.35 5.09
N ASP A 119 4.89 -9.82 4.45
CA ASP A 119 4.80 -9.31 3.07
C ASP A 119 4.57 -10.43 2.05
N ARG A 120 5.23 -11.58 2.25
CA ARG A 120 5.00 -12.76 1.41
C ARG A 120 3.61 -13.34 1.63
N GLU A 121 3.18 -13.48 2.88
CA GLU A 121 1.84 -13.98 3.22
C GLU A 121 0.74 -13.07 2.66
N ARG A 122 0.97 -11.75 2.70
CA ARG A 122 0.13 -10.70 2.12
C ARG A 122 0.04 -10.82 0.60
N ALA A 123 1.17 -10.96 -0.11
CA ALA A 123 1.18 -11.17 -1.55
C ALA A 123 0.48 -12.48 -1.97
N VAL A 124 0.63 -13.55 -1.19
CA VAL A 124 -0.07 -14.82 -1.44
C VAL A 124 -1.58 -14.67 -1.22
N ALA A 125 -2.00 -13.99 -0.15
CA ALA A 125 -3.41 -13.73 0.13
C ALA A 125 -4.04 -12.85 -0.96
N GLU A 126 -3.33 -11.83 -1.43
CA GLU A 126 -3.76 -10.99 -2.55
C GLU A 126 -3.93 -11.82 -3.83
N ALA A 127 -2.96 -12.66 -4.17
CA ALA A 127 -3.05 -13.49 -5.37
C ALA A 127 -4.17 -14.54 -5.30
N LEU A 128 -4.45 -15.10 -4.11
CA LEU A 128 -5.44 -16.16 -3.95
C LEU A 128 -6.88 -15.62 -3.91
N TYR A 129 -7.08 -14.47 -3.27
CA TYR A 129 -8.41 -13.91 -3.02
C TYR A 129 -8.71 -12.65 -3.84
N GLY A 130 -7.72 -12.10 -4.54
CA GLY A 130 -7.84 -10.83 -5.24
C GLY A 130 -8.10 -9.66 -4.29
N THR A 131 -7.67 -9.75 -3.03
CA THR A 131 -7.92 -8.74 -1.99
C THR A 131 -6.66 -8.02 -1.56
N ASP A 132 -6.76 -6.71 -1.42
CA ASP A 132 -5.78 -5.84 -0.80
C ASP A 132 -5.68 -6.10 0.72
N ASP A 133 -4.70 -5.51 1.34
CA ASP A 133 -4.14 -5.79 2.67
C ASP A 133 -5.11 -5.58 3.84
N LEU A 134 -6.22 -4.93 3.54
CA LEU A 134 -7.33 -4.66 4.44
C LEU A 134 -8.54 -5.55 4.13
N VAL A 135 -8.33 -6.68 3.45
CA VAL A 135 -9.39 -7.60 2.97
C VAL A 135 -10.37 -6.89 2.03
N LYS A 136 -9.90 -5.87 1.31
CA LYS A 136 -10.72 -5.08 0.39
C LYS A 136 -10.54 -5.65 -1.02
N PRO A 137 -11.61 -5.91 -1.78
CA PRO A 137 -11.49 -6.52 -3.10
C PRO A 137 -10.75 -5.59 -4.06
N GLY A 138 -9.79 -6.15 -4.78
CA GLY A 138 -9.08 -5.51 -5.87
C GLY A 138 -9.93 -5.43 -7.15
N LEU A 139 -9.36 -4.80 -8.18
CA LEU A 139 -10.06 -4.58 -9.46
C LEU A 139 -10.48 -5.91 -10.11
N GLU A 140 -9.60 -6.91 -10.11
CA GLU A 140 -9.84 -8.21 -10.75
C GLU A 140 -11.04 -8.94 -10.13
N ALA A 141 -11.10 -8.99 -8.79
CA ALA A 141 -12.23 -9.56 -8.06
C ALA A 141 -13.56 -8.83 -8.34
N LEU A 142 -13.52 -7.50 -8.52
CA LEU A 142 -14.69 -6.70 -8.86
C LEU A 142 -15.17 -6.95 -10.30
N GLU A 143 -14.25 -7.08 -11.25
CA GLU A 143 -14.58 -7.39 -12.64
C GLU A 143 -15.20 -8.78 -12.78
N ASP A 144 -14.63 -9.80 -12.13
CA ASP A 144 -15.19 -11.14 -12.09
C ASP A 144 -16.61 -11.17 -11.53
N HIS A 145 -16.84 -10.44 -10.42
CA HIS A 145 -18.17 -10.37 -9.83
C HIS A 145 -19.16 -9.65 -10.76
N LYS A 146 -18.73 -8.58 -11.42
CA LYS A 146 -19.56 -7.87 -12.42
C LYS A 146 -19.99 -8.80 -13.55
N TRP A 147 -19.08 -9.58 -14.11
CA TRP A 147 -19.39 -10.57 -15.15
C TRP A 147 -20.41 -11.60 -14.68
N ARG A 148 -20.27 -12.09 -13.44
CA ARG A 148 -21.21 -13.05 -12.85
C ARG A 148 -22.63 -12.48 -12.73
N ILE A 149 -22.76 -11.23 -12.26
CA ILE A 149 -24.06 -10.54 -12.13
C ILE A 149 -24.68 -10.29 -13.50
N GLN A 150 -23.88 -9.83 -14.47
CA GLN A 150 -24.40 -9.59 -15.82
C GLN A 150 -24.97 -10.86 -16.45
N ARG A 151 -24.29 -11.99 -16.26
CA ARG A 151 -24.79 -13.29 -16.72
C ARG A 151 -26.12 -13.67 -16.05
N SER A 152 -26.23 -13.55 -14.73
CA SER A 152 -27.48 -13.89 -14.02
C SER A 152 -28.65 -13.00 -14.44
N LEU A 153 -28.40 -11.71 -14.68
CA LEU A 153 -29.42 -10.78 -15.16
C LEU A 153 -29.91 -11.11 -16.58
N GLU A 154 -29.00 -11.53 -17.47
CA GLU A 154 -29.34 -11.96 -18.83
C GLU A 154 -30.21 -13.24 -18.80
N GLU A 155 -29.83 -14.21 -17.96
CA GLU A 155 -30.59 -15.46 -17.75
C GLU A 155 -31.98 -15.17 -17.17
N GLU A 156 -32.09 -14.31 -16.16
CA GLU A 156 -33.37 -13.87 -15.60
C GLU A 156 -34.25 -13.16 -16.64
N ARG A 157 -33.64 -12.33 -17.50
CA ARG A 157 -34.35 -11.64 -18.58
C ARG A 157 -34.90 -12.63 -19.60
N GLN A 158 -34.10 -13.60 -20.03
CA GLN A 158 -34.55 -14.64 -20.97
C GLN A 158 -35.63 -15.51 -20.34
N HIS A 159 -35.49 -15.89 -19.08
CA HIS A 159 -36.51 -16.66 -18.37
C HIS A 159 -37.83 -15.86 -18.23
N LYS A 160 -37.74 -14.55 -18.01
CA LYS A 160 -38.91 -13.67 -17.95
C LYS A 160 -39.62 -13.55 -19.31
N GLU A 161 -38.86 -13.40 -20.39
CA GLU A 161 -39.39 -13.33 -21.76
C GLU A 161 -40.04 -14.66 -22.20
N LEU A 162 -39.47 -15.82 -21.79
CA LEU A 162 -40.07 -17.15 -22.03
C LEU A 162 -41.31 -17.44 -21.17
N SER A 163 -41.44 -16.77 -20.01
CA SER A 163 -42.55 -16.98 -19.06
C SER A 163 -43.76 -16.06 -19.25
N GLN A 164 -43.74 -15.14 -20.23
CA GLN A 164 -44.93 -14.39 -20.62
C GLN A 164 -45.76 -15.21 -21.62
N PRO A 165 -46.86 -15.87 -21.20
CA PRO A 165 -47.79 -16.43 -22.16
C PRO A 165 -48.42 -15.28 -22.96
N ASP A 166 -48.43 -15.42 -24.28
CA ASP A 166 -49.18 -14.56 -25.21
C ASP A 166 -50.57 -14.33 -24.63
N ARG A 167 -50.88 -13.10 -24.20
CA ARG A 167 -52.25 -12.75 -23.87
C ARG A 167 -53.04 -12.74 -25.17
N PRO A 168 -54.03 -13.63 -25.37
CA PRO A 168 -54.84 -13.59 -26.55
C PRO A 168 -55.61 -12.25 -26.58
N GLN A 169 -55.50 -11.56 -27.72
CA GLN A 169 -56.25 -10.36 -28.06
C GLN A 169 -57.75 -10.66 -27.89
N GLN A 170 -58.39 -10.01 -26.91
CA GLN A 170 -59.85 -10.01 -26.82
C GLN A 170 -60.37 -8.81 -27.63
N THR A 171 -60.88 -9.09 -28.83
CA THR A 171 -61.89 -8.26 -29.50
C THR A 171 -63.26 -8.80 -29.09
N PRO A 172 -64.21 -7.90 -28.76
CA PRO A 172 -65.17 -7.47 -29.77
C PRO A 172 -65.34 -5.95 -29.87
#